data_AF-A0A8S3W5P0-F1
#
_entry.id   AF-A0A8S3W5P0-F1
#
_cell.length_a   1.000
_cell.length_b   1.000
_cell.length_c   1.000
_cell.angle_alpha   90.00
_cell.angle_beta   90.00
_cell.angle_gamma   90.00
#
_symmetry.space_group_name_H-M   'P 1'
#
loop_
_entity.id
_entity.type
_entity.pdbx_description
1 polymer ?
#
loop_
_entity_poly.entity_id
_entity_poly.type
_entity_poly.pdbx_seq_one_letter_code
_entity_poly.pdbx_strand_id
1 'polypeptide(L)'
;MAIRVQNQSSKPIQLQRGVRQGDVISPKLFTAALEDVFKLLDWKGYGININGEYITHLRFADDIVLMAESLEDLSTMLNDLNSASQRIGLKMNMDKTKIMFNVHVTPMPVVVGSTMLEVVDEYVYLGQIVRLGKSNFDREVNRRIQLGWAAFGKLRHIFSSGIPQSLKTKVYNQCVLPVMTYGSETWSFTAGRMRTLKVAQRAMERAMLGVSLRDRLRNEDIRSKTRLTDIAQRINYVLISVPYKYVRGCNRRMGAGQIGGIATLLDIDFENAAGFVGRAADDLEAQYIVYYLSHAMMFCTGVIIEAHVVLTPASCVFGEKYKFDIYAGSHKFLENIGITRRVEHVCIHRGYNHTMRWKDCTTDNLALMILNQQFSFHAPENGAQYVLNRIRYGASAPRVENRINDKSCSFYGWGSRRNGFLVPLLIDLYRVDVTVLPPENCLPIWNHKSKYLCIRQPHCKSARHGALCPDDVGSVVVCSGYVLGMMTSRLVDRPCGVGFTDLTKYNKFLRCGVDGSRDVVNQEVFMEVDFTTKPLISLQTISSRSSDTKTTTG
;
A
#
# COMPACT_ATOMS: atom_id res chain seq x y z
N MET A 1 25.20 -36.55 8.56
CA MET A 1 24.85 -36.34 7.14
C MET A 1 26.12 -36.44 6.29
N ALA A 2 26.03 -36.72 5.00
CA ALA A 2 27.13 -36.55 4.06
C ALA A 2 26.57 -36.11 2.70
N ILE A 3 27.32 -35.31 1.94
CA ILE A 3 26.91 -34.88 0.59
C ILE A 3 27.49 -35.89 -0.39
N ARG A 4 26.62 -36.59 -1.14
CA ARG A 4 27.04 -37.50 -2.21
C ARG A 4 27.02 -36.78 -3.54
N VAL A 5 28.16 -36.73 -4.22
CA VAL A 5 28.32 -36.19 -5.58
C VAL A 5 28.77 -37.35 -6.46
N GLN A 6 27.90 -37.75 -7.40
CA GLN A 6 28.08 -38.98 -8.19
C GLN A 6 28.31 -40.19 -7.26
N ASN A 7 29.46 -40.86 -7.37
CA ASN A 7 29.85 -42.00 -6.53
C ASN A 7 30.78 -41.66 -5.37
N GLN A 8 31.10 -40.38 -5.12
CA GLN A 8 31.90 -39.96 -3.97
C GLN A 8 31.02 -39.31 -2.90
N SER A 9 31.24 -39.68 -1.64
CA SER A 9 30.63 -39.04 -0.47
C SER A 9 31.62 -38.07 0.18
N SER A 10 31.15 -36.91 0.61
CA SER A 10 31.92 -36.00 1.46
C SER A 10 32.34 -36.67 2.76
N LYS A 11 33.31 -36.06 3.46
CA LYS A 11 33.54 -36.35 4.88
C LYS A 11 32.20 -36.25 5.65
N PRO A 12 31.94 -37.11 6.66
CA PRO A 12 30.72 -37.05 7.46
C PRO A 12 30.56 -35.69 8.15
N ILE A 13 29.45 -35.02 7.88
CA ILE A 13 29.01 -33.79 8.54
C ILE A 13 28.19 -34.21 9.76
N GLN A 14 28.67 -33.94 10.97
CA GLN A 14 27.81 -34.02 12.17
C GLN A 14 26.71 -32.97 12.06
N LEU A 15 25.46 -33.39 12.26
CA LEU A 15 24.35 -32.46 12.39
C LEU A 15 24.35 -31.94 13.83
N GLN A 16 24.55 -30.64 13.98
CA GLN A 16 24.41 -29.93 15.25
C GLN A 16 23.02 -29.27 15.32
N ARG A 17 22.78 -28.42 16.33
CA ARG A 17 21.51 -27.67 16.45
C ARG A 17 21.37 -26.68 15.27
N GLY A 18 20.23 -26.73 14.58
CA GLY A 18 19.90 -25.79 13.51
C GLY A 18 18.92 -26.39 12.50
N VAL A 19 18.36 -25.54 11.66
CA VAL A 19 17.54 -25.93 10.50
C VAL A 19 18.40 -26.04 9.24
N ARG A 20 18.02 -26.88 8.29
CA ARG A 20 18.82 -27.15 7.07
C ARG A 20 18.79 -25.93 6.13
N GLN A 21 19.95 -25.29 5.95
CA GLN A 21 20.08 -24.15 5.04
C GLN A 21 19.70 -24.54 3.59
N GLY A 22 18.90 -23.69 2.93
CA GLY A 22 18.41 -23.94 1.57
C GLY A 22 17.24 -24.92 1.46
N ASP A 23 16.76 -25.49 2.57
CA ASP A 23 15.55 -26.32 2.58
C ASP A 23 14.28 -25.46 2.75
N VAL A 24 13.23 -25.76 2.00
CA VAL A 24 12.00 -24.95 1.94
C VAL A 24 11.15 -25.02 3.20
N ILE A 25 11.32 -26.07 4.02
CA ILE A 25 10.59 -26.21 5.29
C ILE A 25 11.31 -25.53 6.48
N SER A 26 12.64 -25.34 6.37
CA SER A 26 13.48 -24.78 7.44
C SER A 26 12.99 -23.45 8.02
N PRO A 27 12.57 -22.45 7.23
CA PRO A 27 12.05 -21.20 7.78
C PRO A 27 10.78 -21.41 8.61
N LYS A 28 9.87 -22.30 8.17
CA LYS A 28 8.62 -22.58 8.89
C LYS A 28 8.89 -23.26 10.23
N LEU A 29 9.81 -24.22 10.27
CA LEU A 29 10.21 -24.89 11.51
C LEU A 29 10.90 -23.93 12.49
N PHE A 30 11.74 -23.03 12.00
CA PHE A 30 12.38 -22.00 12.81
C PHE A 30 11.35 -21.01 13.39
N THR A 31 10.43 -20.51 12.56
CA THR A 31 9.36 -19.61 13.02
C THR A 31 8.43 -20.30 14.03
N ALA A 32 8.08 -21.58 13.83
CA ALA A 32 7.25 -22.33 14.79
C ALA A 32 7.96 -22.50 16.15
N ALA A 33 9.24 -22.90 16.16
CA ALA A 33 10.02 -23.03 17.38
C ALA A 33 10.20 -21.67 18.10
N LEU A 34 10.38 -20.59 17.36
CA LEU A 34 10.45 -19.24 17.93
C LEU A 34 9.09 -18.79 18.49
N GLU A 35 7.99 -19.09 17.80
CA GLU A 35 6.63 -18.79 18.28
C GLU A 35 6.31 -19.52 19.59
N ASP A 36 6.74 -20.79 19.74
CA ASP A 36 6.60 -21.52 21.00
C ASP A 36 7.49 -20.97 22.14
N VAL A 37 8.59 -20.27 21.84
CA VAL A 37 9.32 -19.47 22.84
C VAL A 37 8.49 -18.27 23.29
N PHE A 38 7.89 -17.52 22.36
CA PHE A 38 7.12 -16.31 22.72
C PHE A 38 5.83 -16.60 23.47
N LYS A 39 5.21 -17.77 23.28
CA LYS A 39 4.07 -18.25 24.10
C LYS A 39 4.40 -18.47 25.59
N LEU A 40 5.69 -18.58 25.95
CA LEU A 40 6.15 -18.78 27.32
C LEU A 40 6.53 -17.47 28.03
N LEU A 41 6.33 -16.31 27.39
CA LEU A 41 6.73 -14.99 27.88
C LEU A 41 5.48 -14.18 28.23
N ASP A 42 5.17 -14.06 29.53
CA ASP A 42 4.11 -13.15 29.99
C ASP A 42 4.68 -11.72 30.13
N TRP A 43 4.48 -10.93 29.07
CA TRP A 43 4.89 -9.52 29.01
C TRP A 43 3.68 -8.58 29.04
N LYS A 44 2.61 -8.95 29.73
CA LYS A 44 1.41 -8.13 29.86
C LYS A 44 1.67 -6.84 30.66
N GLY A 45 1.66 -5.71 29.96
CA GLY A 45 1.93 -4.37 30.53
C GLY A 45 3.38 -3.89 30.36
N TYR A 46 4.27 -4.75 29.87
CA TYR A 46 5.59 -4.37 29.36
C TYR A 46 5.45 -3.84 27.91
N GLY A 47 6.49 -3.19 27.39
CA GLY A 47 6.51 -2.68 26.00
C GLY A 47 6.43 -1.16 25.93
N ILE A 48 6.00 -0.63 24.78
CA ILE A 48 5.59 0.77 24.61
C ILE A 48 4.08 0.81 24.38
N ASN A 49 3.35 1.60 25.15
CA ASN A 49 1.91 1.79 25.00
C ASN A 49 1.59 2.67 23.78
N ILE A 50 0.87 2.12 22.80
CA ILE A 50 0.42 2.83 21.61
C ILE A 50 -1.10 2.64 21.43
N ASN A 51 -1.86 3.69 21.75
CA ASN A 51 -3.34 3.72 21.74
C ASN A 51 -4.02 2.73 22.71
N GLY A 52 -3.33 2.33 23.80
CA GLY A 52 -3.82 1.34 24.77
C GLY A 52 -3.32 -0.08 24.52
N GLU A 53 -2.74 -0.36 23.35
CA GLU A 53 -2.08 -1.62 23.03
C GLU A 53 -0.58 -1.52 23.33
N TYR A 54 -0.05 -2.49 24.07
CA TYR A 54 1.36 -2.54 24.44
C TYR A 54 2.18 -3.29 23.39
N ILE A 55 3.05 -2.58 22.65
CA ILE A 55 3.94 -3.19 21.68
C ILE A 55 5.26 -3.56 22.37
N THR A 56 5.40 -4.85 22.73
CA THR A 56 6.60 -5.39 23.38
C THR A 56 7.72 -5.70 22.39
N HIS A 57 7.40 -6.18 21.18
CA HIS A 57 8.40 -6.71 20.27
C HIS A 57 8.01 -6.63 18.78
N LEU A 58 9.02 -6.68 17.90
CA LEU A 58 8.88 -6.96 16.46
C LEU A 58 9.73 -8.18 16.11
N ARG A 59 9.26 -9.03 15.20
CA ARG A 59 9.94 -10.27 14.78
C ARG A 59 10.00 -10.37 13.25
N PHE A 60 11.17 -10.61 12.68
CA PHE A 60 11.36 -10.89 11.26
C PHE A 60 12.46 -11.95 11.07
N ALA A 61 12.05 -13.19 10.79
CA ALA A 61 12.95 -14.35 10.77
C ALA A 61 13.77 -14.48 12.08
N ASP A 62 15.10 -14.35 12.01
CA ASP A 62 16.02 -14.35 13.16
C ASP A 62 16.30 -12.96 13.74
N ASP A 63 15.88 -11.87 13.08
CA ASP A 63 15.97 -10.51 13.62
C ASP A 63 14.77 -10.22 14.56
N ILE A 64 15.07 -9.78 15.78
CA ILE A 64 14.09 -9.46 16.84
C ILE A 64 14.40 -8.09 17.42
N VAL A 65 13.38 -7.25 17.56
CA VAL A 65 13.41 -5.98 18.30
C VAL A 65 12.60 -6.15 19.57
N LEU A 66 13.16 -5.76 20.72
CA LEU A 66 12.41 -5.56 21.96
C LEU A 66 12.32 -4.05 22.26
N MET A 67 11.16 -3.63 22.77
CA MET A 67 10.83 -2.26 23.14
C MET A 67 10.27 -2.25 24.56
N ALA A 68 10.45 -1.15 25.27
CA ALA A 68 10.05 -0.99 26.67
C ALA A 68 9.86 0.49 27.01
N GLU A 69 9.33 0.76 28.20
CA GLU A 69 9.30 2.09 28.80
C GLU A 69 10.39 2.28 29.87
N SER A 70 10.95 1.24 30.50
CA SER A 70 12.08 1.39 31.46
C SER A 70 13.30 0.49 31.18
N LEU A 71 14.42 0.76 31.88
CA LEU A 71 15.61 -0.11 31.88
C LEU A 71 15.30 -1.49 32.47
N GLU A 72 14.47 -1.50 33.51
CA GLU A 72 14.12 -2.66 34.30
C GLU A 72 13.24 -3.61 33.49
N ASP A 73 12.25 -3.07 32.78
CA ASP A 73 11.44 -3.76 31.79
C ASP A 73 12.30 -4.37 30.68
N LEU A 74 13.14 -3.55 30.03
CA LEU A 74 14.01 -4.00 28.94
C LEU A 74 14.98 -5.10 29.39
N SER A 75 15.58 -4.95 30.58
CA SER A 75 16.48 -5.94 31.17
C SER A 75 15.75 -7.24 31.51
N THR A 76 14.53 -7.16 32.03
CA THR A 76 13.67 -8.32 32.33
C THR A 76 13.34 -9.07 31.05
N MET A 77 12.74 -8.39 30.06
CA MET A 77 12.36 -8.97 28.77
C MET A 77 13.55 -9.60 28.03
N LEU A 78 14.74 -8.99 28.07
CA LEU A 78 15.95 -9.55 27.48
C LEU A 78 16.42 -10.84 28.18
N ASN A 79 16.37 -10.88 29.53
CA ASN A 79 16.76 -12.04 30.30
C ASN A 79 15.71 -13.17 30.22
N ASP A 80 14.43 -12.86 30.15
CA ASP A 80 13.35 -13.82 29.87
C ASP A 80 13.52 -14.46 28.50
N LEU A 81 13.66 -13.64 27.45
CA LEU A 81 13.81 -14.11 26.07
C LEU A 81 15.07 -14.98 25.92
N ASN A 82 16.18 -14.58 26.55
CA ASN A 82 17.41 -15.38 26.60
C ASN A 82 17.17 -16.72 27.30
N SER A 83 16.50 -16.73 28.46
CA SER A 83 16.22 -17.93 29.25
C SER A 83 15.27 -18.90 28.53
N ALA A 84 14.19 -18.39 27.92
CA ALA A 84 13.23 -19.18 27.17
C ALA A 84 13.85 -19.73 25.86
N SER A 85 14.64 -18.92 25.14
CA SER A 85 15.39 -19.36 23.95
C SER A 85 16.33 -20.54 24.24
N GLN A 86 17.04 -20.49 25.37
CA GLN A 86 17.97 -21.55 25.78
C GLN A 86 17.27 -22.89 26.05
N ARG A 87 16.01 -22.90 26.51
CA ARG A 87 15.23 -24.14 26.75
C ARG A 87 15.01 -24.95 25.48
N ILE A 88 14.76 -24.29 24.34
CA ILE A 88 14.68 -24.94 23.02
C ILE A 88 16.03 -25.02 22.30
N GLY A 89 17.11 -24.63 22.98
CA GLY A 89 18.48 -24.74 22.49
C GLY A 89 18.97 -23.63 21.54
N LEU A 90 18.19 -22.55 21.37
CA LEU A 90 18.63 -21.32 20.72
C LEU A 90 19.55 -20.50 21.65
N LYS A 91 20.36 -19.59 21.08
CA LYS A 91 21.25 -18.70 21.83
C LYS A 91 21.25 -17.30 21.21
N MET A 92 21.09 -16.26 22.03
CA MET A 92 21.22 -14.87 21.61
C MET A 92 22.66 -14.54 21.19
N ASN A 93 22.82 -13.82 20.08
CA ASN A 93 24.13 -13.38 19.59
C ASN A 93 24.47 -12.00 20.19
N MET A 94 25.14 -11.99 21.34
CA MET A 94 25.47 -10.76 22.08
C MET A 94 26.35 -9.77 21.27
N ASP A 95 27.15 -10.27 20.32
CA ASP A 95 27.97 -9.43 19.44
C ASP A 95 27.13 -8.68 18.39
N LYS A 96 25.96 -9.22 18.02
CA LYS A 96 24.97 -8.57 17.13
C LYS A 96 23.91 -7.76 17.88
N THR A 97 23.50 -8.20 19.06
CA THR A 97 22.53 -7.49 19.91
C THR A 97 23.12 -6.16 20.36
N LYS A 98 22.39 -5.06 20.17
CA LYS A 98 22.77 -3.71 20.62
C LYS A 98 21.61 -3.06 21.36
N ILE A 99 21.95 -2.23 22.33
CA ILE A 99 21.02 -1.42 23.10
C ILE A 99 21.08 0.02 22.61
N MET A 100 19.95 0.71 22.63
CA MET A 100 19.85 2.11 22.22
C MET A 100 18.97 2.89 23.21
N PHE A 101 19.21 4.20 23.35
CA PHE A 101 18.54 5.07 24.32
C PHE A 101 18.07 6.35 23.64
N ASN A 102 16.83 6.77 23.91
CA ASN A 102 16.34 8.05 23.42
C ASN A 102 16.91 9.20 24.27
N VAL A 103 16.73 10.44 23.81
CA VAL A 103 17.25 11.64 24.49
C VAL A 103 16.56 11.96 25.83
N HIS A 104 15.60 11.14 26.27
CA HIS A 104 14.85 11.33 27.50
C HIS A 104 15.30 10.40 28.63
N VAL A 105 16.28 9.51 28.41
CA VAL A 105 16.83 8.67 29.48
C VAL A 105 18.36 8.53 29.40
N THR A 106 18.98 8.60 30.58
CA THR A 106 20.40 8.32 30.80
C THR A 106 20.76 6.90 30.35
N PRO A 107 21.72 6.72 29.41
CA PRO A 107 22.24 5.41 29.06
C PRO A 107 22.86 4.71 30.27
N MET A 108 22.50 3.44 30.49
CA MET A 108 23.00 2.60 31.58
C MET A 108 23.40 1.23 31.04
N PRO A 109 24.39 0.54 31.64
CA PRO A 109 24.76 -0.82 31.24
C PRO A 109 23.59 -1.79 31.38
N VAL A 110 23.26 -2.50 30.30
CA VAL A 110 22.30 -3.62 30.31
C VAL A 110 23.10 -4.92 30.25
N VAL A 111 22.78 -5.87 31.13
CA VAL A 111 23.45 -7.17 31.24
C VAL A 111 22.46 -8.29 30.99
N VAL A 112 22.82 -9.22 30.10
CA VAL A 112 22.04 -10.42 29.80
C VAL A 112 22.85 -11.65 30.19
N GLY A 113 22.39 -12.37 31.20
CA GLY A 113 23.18 -13.40 31.89
C GLY A 113 24.47 -12.81 32.49
N SER A 114 25.61 -13.07 31.85
CA SER A 114 26.93 -12.55 32.28
C SER A 114 27.60 -11.64 31.24
N THR A 115 26.85 -11.12 30.27
CA THR A 115 27.38 -10.29 29.17
C THR A 115 26.73 -8.92 29.16
N MET A 116 27.54 -7.86 29.27
CA MET A 116 27.11 -6.48 29.05
C MET A 116 26.90 -6.25 27.54
N LEU A 117 25.75 -5.68 27.18
CA LEU A 117 25.44 -5.35 25.79
C LEU A 117 26.02 -3.99 25.38
N GLU A 118 26.47 -3.87 24.14
CA GLU A 118 26.99 -2.62 23.59
C GLU A 118 25.85 -1.63 23.31
N VAL A 119 26.08 -0.38 23.70
CA VAL A 119 25.15 0.74 23.48
C VAL A 119 25.56 1.52 22.22
N VAL A 120 24.63 1.75 21.30
CA VAL A 120 24.92 2.41 20.01
C VAL A 120 23.96 3.55 19.67
N ASP A 121 24.43 4.44 18.80
CA ASP A 121 23.76 5.69 18.40
C ASP A 121 22.96 5.52 17.08
N GLU A 122 23.36 4.56 16.24
CA GLU A 122 22.71 4.16 14.99
C GLU A 122 22.99 2.67 14.68
N TYR A 123 22.00 1.95 14.13
CA TYR A 123 22.07 0.51 13.84
C TYR A 123 21.52 0.18 12.45
N VAL A 124 21.96 -0.92 11.83
CA VAL A 124 21.51 -1.35 10.50
C VAL A 124 20.48 -2.47 10.59
N TYR A 125 19.21 -2.13 10.82
CA TYR A 125 18.10 -3.08 10.88
C TYR A 125 17.50 -3.34 9.48
N LEU A 126 17.28 -4.61 9.11
CA LEU A 126 16.78 -5.03 7.79
C LEU A 126 17.45 -4.33 6.59
N GLY A 127 18.74 -4.03 6.72
CA GLY A 127 19.55 -3.35 5.71
C GLY A 127 19.43 -1.82 5.67
N GLN A 128 18.71 -1.17 6.58
CA GLN A 128 18.54 0.29 6.71
C GLN A 128 19.21 0.84 7.99
N ILE A 129 19.88 2.00 7.91
CA ILE A 129 20.23 2.74 9.15
C ILE A 129 18.94 3.25 9.80
N VAL A 130 18.75 2.85 11.05
CA VAL A 130 17.75 3.39 11.97
C VAL A 130 18.50 4.11 13.10
N ARG A 131 17.98 5.27 13.49
CA ARG A 131 18.56 6.14 14.53
C ARG A 131 17.44 6.84 15.28
N LEU A 132 17.71 7.14 16.55
CA LEU A 132 16.81 7.85 17.44
C LEU A 132 16.77 9.37 17.21
N GLY A 133 15.58 9.95 17.35
CA GLY A 133 15.35 11.40 17.34
C GLY A 133 15.14 12.04 15.96
N LYS A 134 15.01 13.37 15.96
CA LYS A 134 14.39 14.17 14.87
C LYS A 134 15.19 14.25 13.55
N SER A 135 16.46 13.82 13.54
CA SER A 135 17.36 13.81 12.38
C SER A 135 17.59 12.42 11.76
N ASN A 136 16.90 11.39 12.27
CA ASN A 136 17.05 9.97 11.93
C ASN A 136 17.35 9.64 10.45
N PHE A 137 16.56 10.14 9.49
CA PHE A 137 16.68 9.72 8.09
C PHE A 137 17.80 10.40 7.28
N ASP A 138 18.47 11.45 7.75
CA ASP A 138 19.47 12.16 6.93
C ASP A 138 20.76 11.35 6.75
N ARG A 139 21.14 10.53 7.74
CA ARG A 139 22.22 9.53 7.61
C ARG A 139 21.90 8.51 6.53
N GLU A 140 20.70 7.92 6.61
CA GLU A 140 20.27 6.86 5.69
C GLU A 140 20.09 7.35 4.25
N VAL A 141 19.49 8.53 4.03
CA VAL A 141 19.37 9.14 2.70
C VAL A 141 20.75 9.33 2.05
N ASN A 142 21.74 9.81 2.81
CA ASN A 142 23.09 9.97 2.30
C ASN A 142 23.78 8.61 2.04
N ARG A 143 23.58 7.61 2.91
CA ARG A 143 24.08 6.24 2.69
C ARG A 143 23.47 5.60 1.42
N ARG A 144 22.18 5.80 1.17
CA ARG A 144 21.48 5.32 -0.05
C ARG A 144 21.98 6.00 -1.32
N ILE A 145 22.36 7.28 -1.23
CA ILE A 145 23.04 7.99 -2.32
C ILE A 145 24.44 7.41 -2.57
N GLN A 146 25.22 7.13 -1.52
CA GLN A 146 26.54 6.49 -1.64
C GLN A 146 26.45 5.08 -2.24
N LEU A 147 25.52 4.24 -1.75
CA LEU A 147 25.25 2.91 -2.30
C LEU A 147 24.77 2.97 -3.75
N GLY A 148 23.93 3.95 -4.10
CA GLY A 148 23.53 4.24 -5.49
C GLY A 148 24.72 4.61 -6.38
N TRP A 149 25.65 5.44 -5.89
CA TRP A 149 26.89 5.75 -6.61
C TRP A 149 27.82 4.54 -6.75
N ALA A 150 27.91 3.67 -5.75
CA ALA A 150 28.66 2.42 -5.85
C ALA A 150 28.04 1.45 -6.88
N ALA A 151 26.71 1.32 -6.91
CA ALA A 151 25.99 0.55 -7.93
C ALA A 151 26.18 1.15 -9.34
N PHE A 152 26.11 2.48 -9.47
CA PHE A 152 26.36 3.19 -10.72
C PHE A 152 27.82 3.00 -11.20
N GLY A 153 28.79 3.07 -10.28
CA GLY A 153 30.21 2.88 -10.54
C GLY A 153 30.56 1.49 -11.06
N LYS A 154 29.99 0.44 -10.46
CA LYS A 154 30.13 -0.95 -10.95
C LYS A 154 29.65 -1.12 -12.39
N LEU A 155 28.63 -0.34 -12.79
CA LEU A 155 28.02 -0.37 -14.13
C LEU A 155 28.52 0.77 -15.04
N ARG A 156 29.60 1.48 -14.66
CA ARG A 156 30.13 2.64 -15.40
C ARG A 156 30.45 2.31 -16.86
N HIS A 157 30.98 1.12 -17.13
CA HIS A 157 31.28 0.68 -18.49
C HIS A 157 30.01 0.63 -19.37
N ILE A 158 28.87 0.20 -18.83
CA ILE A 158 27.57 0.24 -19.51
C ILE A 158 27.15 1.69 -19.76
N PHE A 159 27.15 2.52 -18.71
CA PHE A 159 26.66 3.90 -18.79
C PHE A 159 27.52 4.81 -19.68
N SER A 160 28.83 4.59 -19.77
CA SER A 160 29.75 5.34 -20.64
C SER A 160 29.92 4.75 -22.05
N SER A 161 29.41 3.55 -22.34
CA SER A 161 29.49 2.93 -23.67
C SER A 161 28.60 3.60 -24.73
N GLY A 162 28.79 3.24 -26.00
CA GLY A 162 27.94 3.67 -27.12
C GLY A 162 26.57 3.00 -27.24
N ILE A 163 26.15 2.16 -26.28
CA ILE A 163 24.85 1.45 -26.38
C ILE A 163 23.65 2.43 -26.38
N PRO A 164 22.51 2.07 -27.00
CA PRO A 164 21.31 2.89 -27.01
C PRO A 164 20.89 3.37 -25.62
N GLN A 165 20.56 4.67 -25.51
CA GLN A 165 20.19 5.30 -24.24
C GLN A 165 19.01 4.60 -23.55
N SER A 166 18.04 4.06 -24.31
CA SER A 166 16.93 3.25 -23.77
C SER A 166 17.39 2.03 -22.96
N LEU A 167 18.49 1.39 -23.34
CA LEU A 167 19.07 0.26 -22.59
C LEU A 167 19.79 0.75 -21.33
N LYS A 168 20.55 1.85 -21.41
CA LYS A 168 21.14 2.50 -20.22
C LYS A 168 20.06 2.88 -19.20
N THR A 169 18.93 3.41 -19.67
CA THR A 169 17.76 3.77 -18.88
C THR A 169 17.13 2.56 -18.19
N LYS A 170 16.98 1.43 -18.91
CA LYS A 170 16.48 0.17 -18.34
C LYS A 170 17.41 -0.35 -17.24
N VAL A 171 18.71 -0.40 -17.50
CA VAL A 171 19.73 -0.81 -16.51
C VAL A 171 19.75 0.10 -15.28
N TYR A 172 19.68 1.42 -15.45
CA TYR A 172 19.61 2.35 -14.31
C TYR A 172 18.36 2.11 -13.46
N ASN A 173 17.19 2.04 -14.09
CA ASN A 173 15.91 1.84 -13.42
C ASN A 173 15.82 0.49 -12.69
N GLN A 174 16.53 -0.55 -13.16
CA GLN A 174 16.54 -1.89 -12.55
C GLN A 174 17.67 -2.13 -11.54
N CYS A 175 18.83 -1.49 -11.68
CA CYS A 175 20.03 -1.83 -10.88
C CYS A 175 20.54 -0.70 -9.97
N VAL A 176 20.24 0.58 -10.27
CA VAL A 176 20.72 1.73 -9.48
C VAL A 176 19.59 2.39 -8.70
N LEU A 177 18.46 2.66 -9.37
CA LEU A 177 17.30 3.31 -8.77
C LEU A 177 16.70 2.53 -7.57
N PRO A 178 16.62 1.18 -7.57
CA PRO A 178 16.15 0.44 -6.39
C PRO A 178 17.09 0.58 -5.19
N VAL A 179 18.41 0.59 -5.40
CA VAL A 179 19.41 0.76 -4.33
C VAL A 179 19.26 2.12 -3.62
N MET A 180 18.92 3.17 -4.38
CA MET A 180 18.64 4.50 -3.84
C MET A 180 17.26 4.65 -3.18
N THR A 181 16.34 3.70 -3.36
CA THR A 181 14.93 3.80 -2.92
C THR A 181 14.46 2.68 -1.98
N TYR A 182 15.26 1.65 -1.74
CA TYR A 182 15.03 0.65 -0.69
C TYR A 182 14.90 1.32 0.68
N GLY A 183 13.90 0.93 1.48
CA GLY A 183 13.65 1.49 2.80
C GLY A 183 12.93 2.85 2.77
N SER A 184 12.75 3.47 1.59
CA SER A 184 12.10 4.78 1.48
C SER A 184 10.64 4.78 1.96
N GLU A 185 10.02 3.61 1.94
CA GLU A 185 8.76 3.21 2.57
C GLU A 185 8.71 3.31 4.11
N THR A 186 9.81 3.70 4.77
CA THR A 186 9.79 4.07 6.19
C THR A 186 10.26 5.50 6.45
N TRP A 187 10.60 6.31 5.42
CA TRP A 187 11.24 7.61 5.66
C TRP A 187 10.25 8.76 5.83
N SER A 188 10.52 9.64 6.80
CA SER A 188 9.90 10.97 6.87
C SER A 188 10.56 11.92 5.86
N PHE A 189 9.99 12.00 4.66
CA PHE A 189 10.48 12.88 3.60
C PHE A 189 10.21 14.37 3.88
N THR A 190 11.26 15.18 3.76
CA THR A 190 11.18 16.64 3.67
C THR A 190 11.51 17.09 2.24
N ALA A 191 11.15 18.33 1.88
CA ALA A 191 11.53 18.92 0.60
C ALA A 191 13.06 18.97 0.41
N GLY A 192 13.82 19.11 1.51
CA GLY A 192 15.29 19.01 1.53
C GLY A 192 15.78 17.61 1.16
N ARG A 193 15.37 16.58 1.91
CA ARG A 193 15.74 15.16 1.67
C ARG A 193 15.43 14.73 0.22
N MET A 194 14.25 15.12 -0.27
CA MET A 194 13.84 14.85 -1.66
C MET A 194 14.68 15.63 -2.69
N ARG A 195 15.10 16.87 -2.39
CA ARG A 195 16.03 17.63 -3.25
C ARG A 195 17.40 16.93 -3.32
N THR A 196 17.95 16.45 -2.20
CA THR A 196 19.25 15.75 -2.17
C THR A 196 19.25 14.51 -3.07
N LEU A 197 18.21 13.68 -2.98
CA LEU A 197 18.05 12.50 -3.84
C LEU A 197 17.91 12.87 -5.33
N LYS A 198 17.13 13.91 -5.64
CA LYS A 198 17.02 14.42 -7.01
C LYS A 198 18.36 14.94 -7.56
N VAL A 199 19.15 15.65 -6.75
CA VAL A 199 20.49 16.15 -7.12
C VAL A 199 21.44 15.00 -7.42
N ALA A 200 21.47 13.95 -6.58
CA ALA A 200 22.26 12.75 -6.85
C ALA A 200 21.88 12.09 -8.18
N GLN A 201 20.58 11.89 -8.45
CA GLN A 201 20.12 11.37 -9.74
C GLN A 201 20.48 12.30 -10.92
N ARG A 202 20.32 13.62 -10.77
CA ARG A 202 20.68 14.62 -11.80
C ARG A 202 22.18 14.64 -12.11
N ALA A 203 23.04 14.19 -11.21
CA ALA A 203 24.48 14.04 -11.43
C ALA A 203 24.81 12.71 -12.11
N MET A 204 24.16 11.60 -11.74
CA MET A 204 24.30 10.30 -12.42
C MET A 204 23.86 10.38 -13.89
N GLU A 205 22.78 11.10 -14.21
CA GLU A 205 22.34 11.37 -15.58
C GLU A 205 23.38 12.12 -16.41
N ARG A 206 24.01 13.15 -15.82
CA ARG A 206 25.06 13.93 -16.49
C ARG A 206 26.25 13.05 -16.85
N ALA A 207 26.70 12.21 -15.90
CA ALA A 207 27.75 11.22 -16.13
C ALA A 207 27.36 10.15 -17.19
N MET A 208 26.08 9.77 -17.29
CA MET A 208 25.57 8.82 -18.28
C MET A 208 25.49 9.41 -19.71
N LEU A 209 25.23 10.71 -19.82
CA LEU A 209 25.24 11.45 -21.09
C LEU A 209 26.63 12.00 -21.47
N GLY A 210 27.62 11.93 -20.58
CA GLY A 210 28.96 12.51 -20.78
C GLY A 210 29.01 14.04 -20.69
N VAL A 211 27.98 14.70 -20.15
CA VAL A 211 27.84 16.18 -20.12
C VAL A 211 28.26 16.77 -18.78
N SER A 212 28.86 17.97 -18.82
CA SER A 212 29.34 18.68 -17.63
C SER A 212 28.39 19.79 -17.17
N LEU A 213 28.70 20.44 -16.04
CA LEU A 213 28.00 21.65 -15.60
C LEU A 213 28.37 22.89 -16.43
N ARG A 214 29.50 22.88 -17.15
CA ARG A 214 29.94 23.98 -18.02
C ARG A 214 29.09 24.08 -19.29
N ASP A 215 28.47 22.98 -19.69
CA ASP A 215 27.65 22.82 -20.90
C ASP A 215 26.29 23.54 -20.79
N ARG A 216 25.93 24.03 -19.58
CA ARG A 216 24.72 24.81 -19.26
C ARG A 216 23.36 24.19 -19.67
N LEU A 217 23.33 22.90 -20.02
CA LEU A 217 22.11 22.15 -20.33
C LEU A 217 21.12 22.16 -19.15
N ARG A 218 19.84 22.37 -19.46
CA ARG A 218 18.78 22.40 -18.44
C ARG A 218 18.47 20.99 -17.96
N ASN A 219 17.82 20.88 -16.80
CA ASN A 219 17.46 19.57 -16.24
C ASN A 219 16.35 18.90 -17.08
N GLU A 220 15.54 19.67 -17.78
CA GLU A 220 14.52 19.23 -18.72
C GLU A 220 15.15 18.56 -19.95
N ASP A 221 16.22 19.15 -20.50
CA ASP A 221 16.95 18.65 -21.68
C ASP A 221 17.67 17.33 -21.38
N ILE A 222 18.24 17.22 -20.18
CA ILE A 222 18.89 16.00 -19.70
C ILE A 222 17.84 14.90 -19.53
N ARG A 223 16.65 15.23 -19.01
CA ARG A 223 15.54 14.28 -18.82
C ARG A 223 14.89 13.81 -20.11
N SER A 224 14.71 14.68 -21.10
CA SER A 224 14.12 14.29 -22.39
C SER A 224 15.02 13.30 -23.16
N LYS A 225 16.34 13.43 -22.97
CA LYS A 225 17.38 12.51 -23.44
C LYS A 225 17.43 11.21 -22.63
N THR A 226 17.61 11.26 -21.30
CA THR A 226 17.78 10.04 -20.49
C THR A 226 16.48 9.27 -20.27
N ARG A 227 15.34 9.94 -20.12
CA ARG A 227 14.03 9.33 -19.81
C ARG A 227 14.05 8.40 -18.59
N LEU A 228 14.93 8.64 -17.61
CA LEU A 228 14.94 7.88 -16.35
C LEU A 228 13.63 8.11 -15.57
N THR A 229 13.21 7.11 -14.80
CA THR A 229 12.12 7.29 -13.82
C THR A 229 12.58 8.28 -12.76
N ASP A 230 11.82 9.35 -12.50
CA ASP A 230 12.17 10.33 -11.46
C ASP A 230 12.23 9.63 -10.11
N ILE A 231 13.30 9.85 -9.33
CA ILE A 231 13.43 9.23 -8.01
C ILE A 231 12.26 9.61 -7.08
N ALA A 232 11.69 10.81 -7.20
CA ALA A 232 10.46 11.16 -6.49
C ALA A 232 9.21 10.44 -7.03
N GLN A 233 9.15 10.11 -8.32
CA GLN A 233 8.06 9.30 -8.87
C GLN A 233 8.18 7.85 -8.40
N ARG A 234 9.40 7.29 -8.37
CA ARG A 234 9.64 5.94 -7.83
C ARG A 234 9.37 5.88 -6.33
N ILE A 235 9.85 6.86 -5.57
CA ILE A 235 9.54 6.97 -4.14
C ILE A 235 8.03 7.10 -3.95
N ASN A 236 7.36 8.08 -4.58
CA ASN A 236 5.90 8.23 -4.44
C ASN A 236 5.14 6.96 -4.83
N TYR A 237 5.58 6.23 -5.87
CA TYR A 237 5.01 4.93 -6.22
C TYR A 237 5.21 3.90 -5.10
N VAL A 238 6.40 3.80 -4.50
CA VAL A 238 6.68 2.92 -3.36
C VAL A 238 5.90 3.34 -2.10
N LEU A 239 5.78 4.64 -1.81
CA LEU A 239 4.94 5.20 -0.73
C LEU A 239 3.44 4.87 -0.92
N ILE A 240 3.01 4.60 -2.16
CA ILE A 240 1.63 4.20 -2.52
C ILE A 240 1.49 2.66 -2.59
N SER A 241 2.59 1.94 -2.83
CA SER A 241 2.62 0.47 -2.96
C SER A 241 2.75 -0.24 -1.62
N VAL A 242 3.45 0.37 -0.66
CA VAL A 242 3.60 -0.16 0.70
C VAL A 242 2.51 0.44 1.59
N PRO A 243 1.64 -0.37 2.22
CA PRO A 243 0.67 0.13 3.20
C PRO A 243 1.42 0.61 4.46
N TYR A 244 1.61 1.92 4.54
CA TYR A 244 2.37 2.61 5.57
C TYR A 244 1.79 2.41 6.97
N LYS A 245 2.39 1.51 7.76
CA LYS A 245 2.27 1.55 9.22
C LYS A 245 3.29 2.57 9.78
N TYR A 246 2.85 3.34 10.77
CA TYR A 246 3.61 4.27 11.63
C TYR A 246 4.23 5.55 11.03
N VAL A 247 5.12 5.53 10.04
CA VAL A 247 6.04 6.70 9.87
C VAL A 247 5.47 7.93 9.13
N ARG A 248 4.67 8.76 9.83
CA ARG A 248 4.75 10.25 9.76
C ARG A 248 3.90 11.00 10.84
N GLY A 249 4.36 10.96 12.09
CA GLY A 249 3.65 11.57 13.24
C GLY A 249 3.99 13.01 13.64
N CYS A 250 4.95 13.73 13.03
CA CYS A 250 5.33 15.06 13.56
C CYS A 250 5.86 16.07 12.53
N ASN A 251 5.13 17.19 12.32
CA ASN A 251 5.70 18.45 11.81
C ASN A 251 4.83 19.70 12.09
N ARG A 252 4.64 20.06 13.37
CA ARG A 252 4.27 21.42 13.83
C ARG A 252 4.69 21.60 15.31
N ARG A 253 4.70 22.84 15.79
CA ARG A 253 5.27 23.25 17.11
C ARG A 253 4.24 23.18 18.25
N MET A 254 4.73 23.37 19.48
CA MET A 254 4.06 23.26 20.79
C MET A 254 3.94 21.79 21.25
N GLY A 255 4.16 21.43 22.52
CA GLY A 255 4.67 22.20 23.67
C GLY A 255 5.66 21.38 24.49
N ALA A 256 6.21 21.94 25.58
CA ALA A 256 7.05 21.18 26.51
C ALA A 256 6.18 20.44 27.55
N GLY A 257 6.42 19.15 27.74
CA GLY A 257 5.73 18.28 28.70
C GLY A 257 6.56 17.01 28.93
N GLN A 258 6.56 16.49 30.15
CA GLN A 258 7.39 15.36 30.55
C GLN A 258 6.79 14.02 30.12
N ILE A 259 7.65 13.05 29.77
CA ILE A 259 7.69 11.64 30.19
C ILE A 259 8.99 11.05 29.60
N GLY A 260 9.64 10.11 30.30
CA GLY A 260 10.88 9.48 29.85
C GLY A 260 10.71 7.96 29.78
N GLY A 261 11.41 7.32 28.83
CA GLY A 261 11.43 5.85 28.76
C GLY A 261 12.45 5.26 27.78
N ILE A 262 12.88 4.00 28.01
CA ILE A 262 14.06 3.39 27.38
C ILE A 262 13.71 2.43 26.25
N ALA A 263 14.14 2.75 25.03
CA ALA A 263 13.81 1.96 23.86
C ALA A 263 15.01 1.56 22.99
N THR A 264 15.30 0.25 23.01
CA THR A 264 15.93 -0.46 21.89
C THR A 264 14.92 -0.57 20.71
N LEU A 265 15.39 -0.85 19.50
CA LEU A 265 15.10 0.05 18.37
C LEU A 265 14.10 -0.45 17.29
N LEU A 266 13.02 0.24 16.90
CA LEU A 266 12.15 1.24 17.57
C LEU A 266 11.01 1.72 16.63
N ASP A 267 9.91 2.26 17.19
CA ASP A 267 9.47 3.64 16.88
C ASP A 267 8.72 4.28 18.09
N ILE A 268 8.56 5.61 18.11
CA ILE A 268 8.04 6.45 19.23
C ILE A 268 6.83 7.30 18.77
N ASP A 269 5.86 7.59 19.64
CA ASP A 269 4.63 8.37 19.31
C ASP A 269 4.78 9.92 19.49
N PHE A 270 4.01 10.75 20.21
CA PHE A 270 3.04 10.61 21.30
C PHE A 270 1.75 11.46 21.06
N GLU A 271 0.65 10.98 21.66
CA GLU A 271 -0.62 11.65 21.98
C GLU A 271 -1.65 11.94 20.87
N ASN A 272 -2.93 11.86 21.28
CA ASN A 272 -4.14 12.27 20.55
C ASN A 272 -4.45 11.52 19.24
N ALA A 273 -4.91 10.27 19.36
CA ALA A 273 -5.68 9.57 18.33
C ALA A 273 -7.21 9.66 18.58
N ALA A 274 -8.00 9.63 17.50
CA ALA A 274 -9.46 9.54 17.58
C ALA A 274 -9.90 8.07 17.46
N GLY A 275 -10.92 7.68 18.24
CA GLY A 275 -11.47 6.33 18.17
C GLY A 275 -12.15 6.02 16.83
N PHE A 276 -12.25 4.73 16.51
CA PHE A 276 -12.94 4.24 15.32
C PHE A 276 -14.43 4.63 15.32
N VAL A 277 -15.00 4.86 14.14
CA VAL A 277 -16.41 5.22 13.95
C VAL A 277 -17.08 4.13 13.12
N GLY A 278 -17.77 3.22 13.80
CA GLY A 278 -18.38 2.03 13.23
C GLY A 278 -18.47 0.90 14.26
N ARG A 279 -18.95 -0.26 13.84
CA ARG A 279 -18.98 -1.51 14.62
C ARG A 279 -18.47 -2.67 13.75
N ALA A 280 -18.07 -3.79 14.36
CA ALA A 280 -17.91 -5.03 13.61
C ALA A 280 -19.25 -5.40 12.94
N ALA A 281 -19.18 -5.88 11.69
CA ALA A 281 -20.33 -6.31 10.91
C ALA A 281 -20.72 -7.74 11.27
N ASP A 282 -22.01 -8.02 11.40
CA ASP A 282 -22.48 -9.37 11.73
C ASP A 282 -22.42 -10.28 10.49
N ASP A 283 -22.32 -11.61 10.67
CA ASP A 283 -22.22 -12.59 9.56
C ASP A 283 -23.45 -12.64 8.60
N LEU A 284 -24.52 -11.91 8.93
CA LEU A 284 -25.70 -11.71 8.09
C LEU A 284 -25.67 -10.38 7.31
N GLU A 285 -24.73 -9.50 7.62
CA GLU A 285 -24.48 -8.25 6.90
C GLU A 285 -23.50 -8.47 5.74
N ALA A 286 -23.46 -7.55 4.79
CA ALA A 286 -22.43 -7.47 3.75
C ALA A 286 -22.10 -8.75 2.94
N GLN A 287 -22.93 -9.81 2.96
CA GLN A 287 -22.69 -11.14 2.35
C GLN A 287 -22.42 -11.18 0.82
N TYR A 288 -22.36 -10.03 0.19
CA TYR A 288 -21.96 -9.79 -1.20
C TYR A 288 -20.52 -9.28 -1.34
N ILE A 289 -19.84 -8.94 -0.24
CA ILE A 289 -18.50 -8.33 -0.27
C ILE A 289 -17.43 -9.38 -0.56
N VAL A 290 -16.45 -8.99 -1.37
CA VAL A 290 -15.29 -9.80 -1.68
C VAL A 290 -14.02 -8.96 -1.61
N TYR A 291 -12.88 -9.63 -1.45
CA TYR A 291 -11.57 -9.02 -1.55
C TYR A 291 -10.64 -9.85 -2.41
N TYR A 292 -9.55 -9.23 -2.88
CA TYR A 292 -8.52 -9.94 -3.63
C TYR A 292 -7.13 -9.38 -3.32
N LEU A 293 -6.14 -10.26 -3.43
CA LEU A 293 -4.79 -10.02 -2.97
C LEU A 293 -3.87 -9.61 -4.12
N SER A 294 -2.96 -8.68 -3.85
CA SER A 294 -1.76 -8.46 -4.67
C SER A 294 -0.56 -8.62 -3.76
N HIS A 295 0.40 -9.45 -4.15
CA HIS A 295 1.60 -9.74 -3.37
C HIS A 295 1.29 -10.14 -1.90
N ALA A 296 0.25 -10.95 -1.71
CA ALA A 296 -0.29 -11.41 -0.43
C ALA A 296 -0.87 -10.33 0.52
N MET A 297 -1.16 -9.12 0.03
CA MET A 297 -1.86 -8.07 0.78
C MET A 297 -3.21 -7.74 0.13
N MET A 298 -4.22 -7.35 0.93
CA MET A 298 -5.53 -6.92 0.40
C MET A 298 -5.34 -5.70 -0.50
N PHE A 299 -5.60 -5.87 -1.80
CA PHE A 299 -5.32 -4.85 -2.80
C PHE A 299 -6.53 -3.93 -2.96
N CYS A 300 -7.67 -4.51 -3.29
CA CYS A 300 -8.97 -3.85 -3.37
C CYS A 300 -10.07 -4.81 -2.92
N THR A 301 -11.23 -4.25 -2.60
CA THR A 301 -12.48 -4.99 -2.41
C THR A 301 -13.31 -4.98 -3.70
N GLY A 302 -14.44 -5.67 -3.67
CA GLY A 302 -15.46 -5.63 -4.70
C GLY A 302 -16.77 -6.17 -4.16
N VAL A 303 -17.80 -6.21 -5.00
CA VAL A 303 -19.10 -6.78 -4.63
C VAL A 303 -19.66 -7.71 -5.70
N ILE A 304 -20.19 -8.84 -5.24
CA ILE A 304 -20.95 -9.79 -6.05
C ILE A 304 -22.24 -9.11 -6.50
N ILE A 305 -22.38 -8.86 -7.80
CA ILE A 305 -23.61 -8.32 -8.40
C ILE A 305 -24.44 -9.42 -9.06
N GLU A 306 -23.79 -10.49 -9.52
CA GLU A 306 -24.41 -11.77 -9.91
C GLU A 306 -23.50 -12.93 -9.49
N ALA A 307 -24.01 -14.16 -9.44
CA ALA A 307 -23.30 -15.31 -8.87
C ALA A 307 -21.91 -15.59 -9.45
N HIS A 308 -21.62 -15.14 -10.68
CA HIS A 308 -20.31 -15.25 -11.34
C HIS A 308 -19.71 -13.88 -11.73
N VAL A 309 -20.23 -12.76 -11.23
CA VAL A 309 -19.82 -11.39 -11.63
C VAL A 309 -19.57 -10.50 -10.42
N VAL A 310 -18.35 -9.97 -10.33
CA VAL A 310 -17.92 -9.04 -9.28
C VAL A 310 -17.68 -7.64 -9.87
N LEU A 311 -18.32 -6.63 -9.28
CA LEU A 311 -18.04 -5.22 -9.53
C LEU A 311 -16.84 -4.74 -8.71
N THR A 312 -15.88 -4.07 -9.35
CA THR A 312 -14.71 -3.47 -8.70
C THR A 312 -14.18 -2.27 -9.52
N PRO A 313 -13.32 -1.39 -8.98
CA PRO A 313 -12.77 -0.27 -9.75
C PRO A 313 -11.71 -0.73 -10.77
N ALA A 314 -11.78 -0.19 -11.99
CA ALA A 314 -10.84 -0.53 -13.07
C ALA A 314 -9.36 -0.34 -12.69
N SER A 315 -9.05 0.66 -11.85
CA SER A 315 -7.71 0.93 -11.30
C SER A 315 -7.10 -0.20 -10.46
N CYS A 316 -7.90 -1.20 -10.06
CA CYS A 316 -7.45 -2.37 -9.30
C CYS A 316 -7.18 -3.60 -10.18
N VAL A 317 -7.57 -3.57 -11.46
CA VAL A 317 -7.46 -4.71 -12.40
C VAL A 317 -6.73 -4.35 -13.69
N PHE A 318 -6.63 -3.06 -14.02
CA PHE A 318 -5.93 -2.57 -15.21
C PHE A 318 -4.43 -2.88 -15.16
N GLY A 319 -3.94 -3.61 -16.17
CA GLY A 319 -2.51 -3.97 -16.34
C GLY A 319 -2.15 -5.38 -15.89
N GLU A 320 -2.98 -6.05 -15.08
CA GLU A 320 -2.76 -7.44 -14.66
C GLU A 320 -3.62 -8.39 -15.52
N LYS A 321 -2.99 -9.28 -16.30
CA LYS A 321 -3.71 -10.20 -17.19
C LYS A 321 -4.25 -11.41 -16.41
N TYR A 322 -5.51 -11.34 -15.99
CA TYR A 322 -6.34 -12.45 -15.47
C TYR A 322 -5.72 -13.27 -14.32
N LYS A 323 -5.01 -12.59 -13.39
CA LYS A 323 -4.26 -13.22 -12.29
C LYS A 323 -4.94 -13.15 -10.91
N PHE A 324 -6.21 -12.77 -10.87
CA PHE A 324 -6.91 -12.53 -9.62
C PHE A 324 -7.65 -13.80 -9.16
N ASP A 325 -7.29 -14.30 -7.98
CA ASP A 325 -8.16 -15.16 -7.20
C ASP A 325 -8.94 -14.25 -6.21
N ILE A 326 -10.27 -14.39 -6.20
CA ILE A 326 -11.24 -13.60 -5.43
C ILE A 326 -11.66 -14.40 -4.21
N TYR A 327 -11.66 -13.76 -3.04
CA TYR A 327 -11.95 -14.34 -1.74
C TYR A 327 -13.30 -13.83 -1.22
N ALA A 328 -14.15 -14.74 -0.74
CA ALA A 328 -15.54 -14.47 -0.39
C ALA A 328 -16.01 -15.35 0.78
N GLY A 329 -17.06 -14.93 1.49
CA GLY A 329 -17.74 -15.79 2.47
C GLY A 329 -17.08 -15.82 3.85
N SER A 330 -16.32 -14.79 4.20
CA SER A 330 -15.78 -14.58 5.54
C SER A 330 -15.64 -13.10 5.86
N HIS A 331 -15.89 -12.73 7.11
CA HIS A 331 -15.60 -11.39 7.64
C HIS A 331 -14.23 -11.26 8.31
N LYS A 332 -13.52 -12.38 8.53
CA LYS A 332 -12.27 -12.41 9.32
C LYS A 332 -11.05 -12.50 8.42
N PHE A 333 -10.57 -11.35 7.95
CA PHE A 333 -9.41 -11.23 7.09
C PHE A 333 -8.17 -11.91 7.73
N LEU A 334 -7.47 -12.72 6.92
CA LEU A 334 -6.33 -13.59 7.28
C LEU A 334 -6.62 -14.74 8.28
N GLU A 335 -7.53 -14.60 9.23
CA GLU A 335 -7.92 -15.72 10.12
C GLU A 335 -8.73 -16.79 9.38
N ASN A 336 -9.68 -16.37 8.54
CA ASN A 336 -10.40 -17.24 7.63
C ASN A 336 -10.50 -16.59 6.25
N ILE A 337 -9.85 -17.21 5.26
CA ILE A 337 -9.85 -16.69 3.88
C ILE A 337 -11.19 -16.93 3.14
N GLY A 338 -12.11 -17.71 3.72
CA GLY A 338 -13.37 -18.09 3.09
C GLY A 338 -13.16 -19.04 1.91
N ILE A 339 -14.01 -18.89 0.90
CA ILE A 339 -13.91 -19.61 -0.38
C ILE A 339 -13.29 -18.74 -1.47
N THR A 340 -12.75 -19.39 -2.50
CA THR A 340 -12.07 -18.72 -3.62
C THR A 340 -12.72 -19.00 -4.98
N ARG A 341 -12.53 -18.07 -5.92
CA ARG A 341 -12.84 -18.19 -7.36
C ARG A 341 -11.79 -17.46 -8.19
N ARG A 342 -11.47 -17.96 -9.39
CA ARG A 342 -10.54 -17.28 -10.29
C ARG A 342 -11.28 -16.35 -11.25
N VAL A 343 -10.72 -15.19 -11.52
CA VAL A 343 -11.18 -14.31 -12.61
C VAL A 343 -10.74 -14.89 -13.95
N GLU A 344 -11.70 -15.20 -14.80
CA GLU A 344 -11.49 -15.68 -16.16
C GLU A 344 -11.34 -14.51 -17.14
N HIS A 345 -12.23 -13.52 -17.04
CA HIS A 345 -12.25 -12.33 -17.90
C HIS A 345 -12.42 -11.05 -17.08
N VAL A 346 -11.89 -9.92 -17.59
CA VAL A 346 -12.05 -8.59 -17.01
C VAL A 346 -12.65 -7.64 -18.06
N CYS A 347 -13.84 -7.12 -17.75
CA CYS A 347 -14.58 -6.18 -18.58
C CYS A 347 -14.37 -4.76 -18.05
N ILE A 348 -13.57 -3.94 -18.74
CA ILE A 348 -13.29 -2.55 -18.32
C ILE A 348 -14.25 -1.58 -19.04
N HIS A 349 -14.78 -0.58 -18.31
CA HIS A 349 -15.62 0.46 -18.89
C HIS A 349 -14.85 1.28 -19.91
N ARG A 350 -15.39 1.46 -21.13
CA ARG A 350 -14.67 2.10 -22.26
C ARG A 350 -14.11 3.51 -21.99
N GLY A 351 -14.73 4.25 -21.06
CA GLY A 351 -14.27 5.59 -20.64
C GLY A 351 -13.24 5.59 -19.51
N TYR A 352 -12.70 4.43 -19.15
CA TYR A 352 -11.55 4.34 -18.25
C TYR A 352 -10.27 4.77 -18.98
N ASN A 353 -9.69 5.89 -18.55
CA ASN A 353 -8.37 6.34 -18.99
C ASN A 353 -7.39 6.31 -17.81
N HIS A 354 -6.38 5.46 -17.93
CA HIS A 354 -5.32 5.24 -16.93
C HIS A 354 -4.21 6.31 -16.96
N THR A 355 -4.12 7.12 -18.04
CA THR A 355 -3.07 8.15 -18.21
C THR A 355 -3.48 9.52 -17.68
N MET A 356 -4.78 9.75 -17.43
CA MET A 356 -5.27 11.02 -16.89
C MET A 356 -4.75 11.27 -15.48
N ARG A 357 -4.50 12.55 -15.16
CA ARG A 357 -4.08 12.91 -13.80
C ARG A 357 -5.29 12.80 -12.88
N TRP A 358 -5.10 12.19 -11.72
CA TRP A 358 -6.11 12.08 -10.67
C TRP A 358 -6.68 13.43 -10.17
N LYS A 359 -6.09 14.57 -10.55
CA LYS A 359 -6.66 15.91 -10.31
C LYS A 359 -7.87 16.23 -11.20
N ASP A 360 -8.01 15.55 -12.33
CA ASP A 360 -9.04 15.86 -13.34
C ASP A 360 -10.33 15.04 -13.09
N CYS A 361 -10.22 13.88 -12.44
CA CYS A 361 -11.31 13.00 -11.95
C CYS A 361 -12.45 12.75 -12.97
N THR A 362 -12.16 12.68 -14.27
CA THR A 362 -13.16 12.37 -15.32
C THR A 362 -13.21 10.89 -15.72
N THR A 363 -12.20 10.08 -15.40
CA THR A 363 -12.07 8.67 -15.82
C THR A 363 -13.19 7.77 -15.26
N ASP A 364 -13.81 6.91 -16.08
CA ASP A 364 -14.84 5.96 -15.63
C ASP A 364 -14.20 4.76 -14.94
N ASN A 365 -13.92 4.88 -13.64
CA ASN A 365 -13.20 3.87 -12.87
C ASN A 365 -14.06 2.67 -12.46
N LEU A 366 -14.63 1.94 -13.44
CA LEU A 366 -15.45 0.74 -13.24
C LEU A 366 -14.93 -0.42 -14.09
N ALA A 367 -14.86 -1.61 -13.48
CA ALA A 367 -14.64 -2.88 -14.15
C ALA A 367 -15.55 -3.96 -13.56
N LEU A 368 -15.79 -5.01 -14.34
CA LEU A 368 -16.45 -6.24 -13.90
C LEU A 368 -15.47 -7.40 -14.08
N MET A 369 -15.39 -8.27 -13.08
CA MET A 369 -14.60 -9.50 -13.11
C MET A 369 -15.57 -10.68 -13.28
N ILE A 370 -15.39 -11.44 -14.35
CA ILE A 370 -16.15 -12.65 -14.65
C ILE A 370 -15.41 -13.82 -14.04
N LEU A 371 -16.10 -14.59 -13.19
CA LEU A 371 -15.52 -15.70 -12.43
C LEU A 371 -15.66 -17.01 -13.20
N ASN A 372 -14.62 -17.85 -13.14
CA ASN A 372 -14.56 -19.17 -13.78
C ASN A 372 -15.59 -20.19 -13.24
N GLN A 373 -16.23 -19.88 -12.11
CA GLN A 373 -17.24 -20.69 -11.44
C GLN A 373 -18.12 -19.79 -10.57
N GLN A 374 -19.43 -20.00 -10.62
CA GLN A 374 -20.40 -19.25 -9.81
C GLN A 374 -20.34 -19.59 -8.31
N PHE A 375 -20.79 -18.66 -7.46
CA PHE A 375 -21.04 -18.86 -6.03
C PHE A 375 -22.45 -19.43 -5.77
N SER A 376 -22.60 -20.17 -4.68
CA SER A 376 -23.90 -20.61 -4.14
C SER A 376 -24.61 -19.50 -3.36
N PHE A 377 -25.86 -19.22 -3.73
CA PHE A 377 -26.78 -18.36 -2.97
C PHE A 377 -27.88 -19.14 -2.24
N HIS A 378 -27.79 -20.47 -2.18
CA HIS A 378 -28.83 -21.35 -1.62
C HIS A 378 -28.41 -22.04 -0.31
N ALA A 379 -27.12 -22.36 -0.19
CA ALA A 379 -26.51 -22.96 1.00
C ALA A 379 -25.05 -22.49 1.12
N PRO A 380 -24.45 -22.49 2.34
CA PRO A 380 -23.03 -22.17 2.51
C PRO A 380 -22.16 -23.19 1.77
N GLU A 381 -21.11 -22.73 1.11
CA GLU A 381 -20.08 -23.62 0.55
C GLU A 381 -19.07 -24.03 1.63
N ASN A 382 -18.41 -25.17 1.45
CA ASN A 382 -17.39 -25.63 2.40
C ASN A 382 -16.23 -24.61 2.47
N GLY A 383 -15.99 -24.05 3.66
CA GLY A 383 -15.03 -22.97 3.92
C GLY A 383 -15.66 -21.58 4.11
N ALA A 384 -16.91 -21.36 3.66
CA ALA A 384 -17.64 -20.12 3.91
C ALA A 384 -18.28 -20.13 5.30
N GLN A 385 -18.26 -18.99 5.99
CA GLN A 385 -18.93 -18.79 7.28
C GLN A 385 -20.45 -18.61 7.12
N TYR A 386 -20.90 -18.12 5.96
CA TYR A 386 -22.28 -17.76 5.68
C TYR A 386 -22.65 -18.03 4.21
N VAL A 387 -23.95 -18.01 3.90
CA VAL A 387 -24.45 -18.06 2.52
C VAL A 387 -24.08 -16.75 1.81
N LEU A 388 -23.46 -16.83 0.65
CA LEU A 388 -23.18 -15.64 -0.17
C LEU A 388 -24.47 -15.10 -0.80
N ASN A 389 -24.47 -13.81 -1.13
CA ASN A 389 -25.59 -13.17 -1.79
C ASN A 389 -25.12 -12.11 -2.80
N ARG A 390 -26.01 -11.65 -3.68
CA ARG A 390 -25.73 -10.52 -4.59
C ARG A 390 -26.28 -9.21 -4.04
N ILE A 391 -25.58 -8.10 -4.27
CA ILE A 391 -26.12 -6.76 -4.01
C ILE A 391 -26.98 -6.29 -5.19
N ARG A 392 -28.09 -5.59 -4.90
CA ARG A 392 -29.04 -5.12 -5.92
C ARG A 392 -28.54 -3.82 -6.58
N TYR A 393 -28.75 -3.69 -7.89
CA TYR A 393 -28.36 -2.55 -8.70
C TYR A 393 -29.34 -2.34 -9.88
N GLY A 394 -29.06 -1.42 -10.79
CA GLY A 394 -29.82 -1.26 -12.03
C GLY A 394 -30.96 -0.23 -11.96
N ALA A 395 -31.81 -0.20 -12.99
CA ALA A 395 -32.88 0.80 -13.12
C ALA A 395 -34.01 0.68 -12.07
N SER A 396 -34.05 -0.42 -11.32
CA SER A 396 -34.94 -0.61 -10.17
C SER A 396 -34.38 -0.03 -8.86
N ALA A 397 -33.10 0.37 -8.85
CA ALA A 397 -32.55 1.17 -7.77
C ALA A 397 -33.15 2.60 -7.85
N PRO A 398 -33.75 3.11 -6.77
CA PRO A 398 -34.24 4.49 -6.74
C PRO A 398 -33.08 5.47 -6.89
N ARG A 399 -33.35 6.60 -7.56
CA ARG A 399 -32.33 7.62 -7.85
C ARG A 399 -31.73 8.21 -6.57
N VAL A 400 -30.50 8.72 -6.66
CA VAL A 400 -29.74 9.26 -5.52
C VAL A 400 -30.48 10.43 -4.85
N GLU A 401 -31.18 11.26 -5.62
CA GLU A 401 -32.00 12.37 -5.11
C GLU A 401 -33.12 11.87 -4.18
N ASN A 402 -33.70 10.70 -4.46
CA ASN A 402 -34.73 10.06 -3.64
C ASN A 402 -34.16 9.35 -2.39
N ARG A 403 -32.84 9.38 -2.19
CA ARG A 403 -32.11 8.74 -1.08
C ARG A 403 -31.31 9.71 -0.22
N ILE A 404 -31.45 11.01 -0.48
CA ILE A 404 -31.02 12.08 0.42
C ILE A 404 -31.68 11.88 1.80
N ASN A 405 -30.86 11.89 2.86
CA ASN A 405 -31.29 11.63 4.24
C ASN A 405 -31.88 10.23 4.53
N ASP A 406 -31.68 9.24 3.67
CA ASP A 406 -32.01 7.83 3.98
C ASP A 406 -31.11 7.29 5.11
N LYS A 407 -31.72 6.84 6.21
CA LYS A 407 -31.04 6.30 7.40
C LYS A 407 -30.65 4.82 7.28
N SER A 408 -31.09 4.13 6.22
CA SER A 408 -30.68 2.75 5.91
C SER A 408 -29.37 2.66 5.12
N CYS A 409 -28.74 3.80 4.84
CA CYS A 409 -27.45 3.86 4.15
C CYS A 409 -26.31 3.37 5.04
N SER A 410 -25.62 2.33 4.61
CA SER A 410 -24.47 1.71 5.28
C SER A 410 -23.30 1.50 4.32
N PHE A 411 -22.11 1.38 4.89
CA PHE A 411 -20.83 1.24 4.20
C PHE A 411 -19.94 0.26 4.97
N TYR A 412 -19.20 -0.60 4.25
CA TYR A 412 -18.47 -1.73 4.84
C TYR A 412 -17.04 -1.87 4.30
N GLY A 413 -16.10 -2.30 5.14
CA GLY A 413 -14.74 -2.64 4.73
C GLY A 413 -13.85 -3.09 5.88
N TRP A 414 -12.63 -3.52 5.55
CA TRP A 414 -11.56 -3.87 6.49
C TRP A 414 -10.52 -2.76 6.61
N GLY A 415 -10.48 -1.81 5.67
CA GLY A 415 -9.62 -0.64 5.72
C GLY A 415 -9.87 0.27 6.91
N SER A 416 -8.98 1.22 7.13
CA SER A 416 -9.13 2.27 8.14
C SER A 416 -8.29 3.47 7.72
N ARG A 417 -8.78 4.71 7.92
CA ARG A 417 -8.12 5.90 7.35
C ARG A 417 -8.17 7.16 8.21
N ARG A 418 -7.02 7.82 8.36
CA ARG A 418 -6.85 9.13 9.02
C ARG A 418 -6.02 10.05 8.13
N ASN A 419 -6.53 11.24 7.79
CA ASN A 419 -5.80 12.29 7.05
C ASN A 419 -4.98 11.78 5.84
N GLY A 420 -5.58 10.89 5.05
CA GLY A 420 -4.96 10.29 3.85
C GLY A 420 -4.27 8.94 4.05
N PHE A 421 -3.78 8.62 5.25
CA PHE A 421 -3.02 7.40 5.56
C PHE A 421 -3.92 6.19 5.84
N LEU A 422 -3.59 5.02 5.29
CA LEU A 422 -4.17 3.76 5.77
C LEU A 422 -3.62 3.43 7.16
N VAL A 423 -4.53 3.26 8.10
CA VAL A 423 -4.32 2.58 9.39
C VAL A 423 -4.44 1.06 9.11
N PRO A 424 -3.86 0.16 9.94
CA PRO A 424 -4.03 -1.30 9.84
C PRO A 424 -5.38 -1.76 9.30
N LEU A 425 -5.32 -2.73 8.37
CA LEU A 425 -6.47 -3.56 8.03
C LEU A 425 -7.00 -4.20 9.32
N LEU A 426 -8.27 -3.97 9.57
CA LEU A 426 -9.07 -4.58 10.63
C LEU A 426 -9.16 -6.09 10.31
N ILE A 427 -9.05 -6.92 11.35
CA ILE A 427 -9.18 -8.37 11.19
C ILE A 427 -10.64 -8.68 10.82
N ASP A 428 -11.59 -8.13 11.57
CA ASP A 428 -13.01 -8.24 11.28
C ASP A 428 -13.47 -7.16 10.29
N LEU A 429 -14.51 -7.46 9.51
CA LEU A 429 -15.20 -6.47 8.66
C LEU A 429 -15.94 -5.46 9.56
N TYR A 430 -15.83 -4.15 9.25
CA TYR A 430 -16.57 -3.12 9.97
C TYR A 430 -17.69 -2.49 9.13
N ARG A 431 -18.84 -2.25 9.77
CA ARG A 431 -19.99 -1.47 9.29
C ARG A 431 -19.90 -0.03 9.81
N VAL A 432 -20.23 0.93 8.93
CA VAL A 432 -20.50 2.33 9.28
C VAL A 432 -21.84 2.75 8.71
N ASP A 433 -22.70 3.32 9.54
CA ASP A 433 -23.94 3.95 9.11
C ASP A 433 -23.67 5.38 8.68
N VAL A 434 -24.22 5.75 7.53
CA VAL A 434 -23.87 6.97 6.80
C VAL A 434 -25.14 7.62 6.24
N THR A 435 -25.01 8.76 5.58
CA THR A 435 -26.16 9.42 4.94
C THR A 435 -25.72 10.08 3.65
N VAL A 436 -26.39 9.79 2.52
CA VAL A 436 -26.05 10.45 1.25
C VAL A 436 -26.34 11.94 1.33
N LEU A 437 -25.36 12.76 0.98
CA LEU A 437 -25.50 14.21 0.92
C LEU A 437 -26.23 14.62 -0.38
N PRO A 438 -27.06 15.68 -0.34
CA PRO A 438 -27.60 16.28 -1.54
C PRO A 438 -26.50 16.67 -2.54
N PRO A 439 -26.77 16.60 -3.86
CA PRO A 439 -25.81 16.99 -4.89
C PRO A 439 -25.18 18.36 -4.63
N GLU A 440 -25.99 19.38 -4.33
CA GLU A 440 -25.56 20.76 -4.07
C GLU A 440 -24.65 20.91 -2.85
N ASN A 441 -24.78 20.04 -1.85
CA ASN A 441 -23.89 19.99 -0.69
C ASN A 441 -22.62 19.17 -0.99
N CYS A 442 -22.71 18.18 -1.87
CA CYS A 442 -21.55 17.49 -2.42
C CYS A 442 -20.77 18.38 -3.41
N LEU A 443 -21.41 19.36 -4.06
CA LEU A 443 -20.79 20.17 -5.12
C LEU A 443 -19.49 20.88 -4.68
N PRO A 444 -19.46 21.69 -3.60
CA PRO A 444 -18.25 22.38 -3.16
C PRO A 444 -17.23 21.45 -2.49
N ILE A 445 -17.61 20.21 -2.15
CA ILE A 445 -16.73 19.23 -1.51
C ILE A 445 -16.05 18.35 -2.57
N TRP A 446 -16.79 17.88 -3.58
CA TRP A 446 -16.33 16.85 -4.51
C TRP A 446 -16.97 16.87 -5.93
N ASN A 447 -17.34 18.03 -6.49
CA ASN A 447 -17.87 18.06 -7.87
C ASN A 447 -16.79 17.84 -8.96
N HIS A 448 -16.74 16.64 -9.50
CA HIS A 448 -16.33 16.45 -10.90
C HIS A 448 -17.54 15.99 -11.73
N LYS A 449 -18.12 16.94 -12.50
CA LYS A 449 -19.20 16.71 -13.48
C LYS A 449 -20.41 15.91 -12.94
N SER A 450 -20.79 16.11 -11.67
CA SER A 450 -21.89 15.39 -11.00
C SER A 450 -21.78 13.86 -11.08
N LYS A 451 -20.57 13.32 -11.20
CA LYS A 451 -20.27 11.88 -11.38
C LYS A 451 -20.08 11.11 -10.07
N TYR A 452 -19.84 11.84 -9.00
CA TYR A 452 -19.55 11.29 -7.67
C TYR A 452 -20.67 11.67 -6.70
N LEU A 453 -20.91 10.80 -5.72
CA LEU A 453 -21.72 11.10 -4.55
C LEU A 453 -20.82 11.30 -3.32
N CYS A 454 -21.32 12.09 -2.38
CA CYS A 454 -20.72 12.32 -1.08
C CYS A 454 -21.64 11.75 0.00
N ILE A 455 -21.06 11.27 1.09
CA ILE A 455 -21.80 10.83 2.27
C ILE A 455 -21.37 11.66 3.49
N ARG A 456 -22.35 12.00 4.33
CA ARG A 456 -22.14 12.60 5.64
C ARG A 456 -21.49 11.54 6.53
N GLN A 457 -20.26 11.80 6.97
CA GLN A 457 -19.63 11.03 8.04
C GLN A 457 -20.43 11.20 9.35
N PRO A 458 -20.45 10.20 10.25
CA PRO A 458 -20.90 10.41 11.62
C PRO A 458 -20.01 11.42 12.36
N HIS A 459 -20.49 11.96 13.47
CA HIS A 459 -19.77 12.99 14.22
C HIS A 459 -18.43 12.48 14.78
N CYS A 460 -17.33 13.08 14.31
CA CYS A 460 -15.99 12.87 14.85
C CYS A 460 -15.95 13.25 16.35
N LYS A 461 -15.33 12.42 17.20
CA LYS A 461 -15.12 12.73 18.64
C LYS A 461 -14.29 14.00 18.90
N SER A 462 -13.64 14.56 17.88
CA SER A 462 -12.94 15.85 17.91
C SER A 462 -12.94 16.50 16.53
N ALA A 463 -13.28 17.80 16.48
CA ALA A 463 -13.20 18.61 15.26
C ALA A 463 -11.76 18.79 14.73
N ARG A 464 -10.73 18.44 15.51
CA ARG A 464 -9.31 18.50 15.10
C ARG A 464 -8.77 17.17 14.56
N HIS A 465 -9.39 16.04 14.89
CA HIS A 465 -8.72 14.72 14.77
C HIS A 465 -9.33 13.76 13.74
N GLY A 466 -10.55 14.03 13.27
CA GLY A 466 -11.27 13.22 12.28
C GLY A 466 -11.91 11.95 12.86
N ALA A 467 -12.52 11.17 11.98
CA ALA A 467 -13.05 9.84 12.23
C ALA A 467 -12.30 8.82 11.37
N LEU A 468 -12.07 7.61 11.88
CA LEU A 468 -11.61 6.49 11.06
C LEU A 468 -12.83 5.85 10.37
N CYS A 469 -12.72 5.59 9.07
CA CYS A 469 -13.75 4.90 8.28
C CYS A 469 -13.13 3.75 7.43
N PRO A 470 -13.92 2.73 7.02
CA PRO A 470 -13.49 1.63 6.15
C PRO A 470 -13.13 1.97 4.69
N ASP A 471 -12.14 2.83 4.46
CA ASP A 471 -11.84 3.41 3.13
C ASP A 471 -11.14 2.46 2.12
N ASP A 472 -11.74 1.29 1.89
CA ASP A 472 -11.32 0.34 0.86
C ASP A 472 -11.80 0.74 -0.53
N VAL A 473 -10.92 0.58 -1.52
CA VAL A 473 -11.27 0.78 -2.94
C VAL A 473 -12.05 -0.42 -3.42
N GLY A 474 -13.26 -0.15 -3.94
CA GLY A 474 -14.25 -1.15 -4.32
C GLY A 474 -15.35 -1.37 -3.28
N SER A 475 -15.19 -0.86 -2.06
CA SER A 475 -16.27 -0.88 -1.06
C SER A 475 -17.37 0.10 -1.43
N VAL A 476 -18.61 -0.24 -1.06
CA VAL A 476 -19.80 0.39 -1.61
C VAL A 476 -20.76 0.93 -0.56
N VAL A 477 -21.44 2.02 -0.90
CA VAL A 477 -22.57 2.56 -0.13
C VAL A 477 -23.84 1.84 -0.57
N VAL A 478 -24.49 1.17 0.39
CA VAL A 478 -25.77 0.47 0.19
C VAL A 478 -26.86 1.16 0.99
N CYS A 479 -27.95 1.56 0.33
CA CYS A 479 -29.13 2.14 0.97
C CYS A 479 -30.36 1.32 0.60
N SER A 480 -31.17 0.93 1.59
CA SER A 480 -32.35 0.07 1.40
C SER A 480 -32.09 -1.21 0.56
N GLY A 481 -30.90 -1.81 0.72
CA GLY A 481 -30.49 -3.02 -0.02
C GLY A 481 -30.09 -2.82 -1.48
N TYR A 482 -29.96 -1.57 -1.96
CA TYR A 482 -29.43 -1.24 -3.28
C TYR A 482 -28.08 -0.53 -3.18
N VAL A 483 -27.15 -0.89 -4.08
CA VAL A 483 -25.86 -0.21 -4.22
C VAL A 483 -26.05 1.14 -4.94
N LEU A 484 -25.56 2.22 -4.36
CA LEU A 484 -25.64 3.56 -4.96
C LEU A 484 -24.28 4.09 -5.43
N GLY A 485 -23.19 3.77 -4.71
CA GLY A 485 -21.86 4.29 -5.04
C GLY A 485 -20.73 3.35 -4.64
N MET A 486 -19.64 3.37 -5.41
CA MET A 486 -18.43 2.57 -5.17
C MET A 486 -17.23 3.48 -4.92
N MET A 487 -16.46 3.22 -3.87
CA MET A 487 -15.23 3.94 -3.57
C MET A 487 -14.18 3.68 -4.65
N THR A 488 -13.67 4.74 -5.28
CA THR A 488 -12.85 4.66 -6.50
C THR A 488 -11.51 5.39 -6.44
N SER A 489 -11.06 5.90 -5.28
CA SER A 489 -9.70 6.48 -5.14
C SER A 489 -9.16 6.58 -3.71
N ARG A 490 -7.90 6.13 -3.45
CA ARG A 490 -7.16 6.35 -2.19
C ARG A 490 -6.37 7.68 -2.14
N LEU A 491 -6.89 8.77 -2.72
CA LEU A 491 -6.10 10.01 -2.85
C LEU A 491 -5.85 10.66 -1.49
N VAL A 492 -4.58 10.97 -1.20
CA VAL A 492 -3.97 11.11 0.14
C VAL A 492 -4.33 12.44 0.84
N ASP A 493 -5.21 13.23 0.24
CA ASP A 493 -5.55 14.60 0.63
C ASP A 493 -7.05 14.79 0.99
N ARG A 494 -7.80 13.70 1.18
CA ARG A 494 -9.26 13.73 1.30
C ARG A 494 -9.79 13.32 2.68
N PRO A 495 -10.91 13.91 3.13
CA PRO A 495 -11.68 13.38 4.25
C PRO A 495 -12.37 12.06 3.87
N CYS A 496 -12.80 11.29 4.86
CA CYS A 496 -13.73 10.17 4.65
C CYS A 496 -15.03 10.64 3.94
N GLY A 497 -15.71 9.74 3.25
CA GLY A 497 -17.06 10.01 2.73
C GLY A 497 -17.13 10.71 1.36
N VAL A 498 -16.04 10.79 0.60
CA VAL A 498 -16.01 11.38 -0.77
C VAL A 498 -15.26 10.48 -1.74
N GLY A 499 -15.50 10.63 -3.05
CA GLY A 499 -14.85 9.79 -4.08
C GLY A 499 -15.60 8.49 -4.41
N PHE A 500 -16.86 8.37 -3.96
CA PHE A 500 -17.77 7.33 -4.42
C PHE A 500 -18.29 7.66 -5.82
N THR A 501 -17.96 6.85 -6.83
CA THR A 501 -18.56 7.00 -8.17
C THR A 501 -20.03 6.59 -8.10
N ASP A 502 -20.94 7.44 -8.58
CA ASP A 502 -22.39 7.17 -8.58
C ASP A 502 -22.73 6.08 -9.60
N LEU A 503 -23.07 4.89 -9.10
CA LEU A 503 -23.34 3.71 -9.90
C LEU A 503 -24.68 3.79 -10.66
N THR A 504 -25.63 4.61 -10.20
CA THR A 504 -26.94 4.75 -10.86
C THR A 504 -26.81 5.25 -12.30
N LYS A 505 -25.73 5.97 -12.60
CA LYS A 505 -25.39 6.49 -13.93
C LYS A 505 -24.76 5.45 -14.86
N TYR A 506 -24.32 4.32 -14.32
CA TYR A 506 -23.66 3.22 -15.04
C TYR A 506 -24.55 1.99 -15.22
N ASN A 507 -25.86 2.12 -14.97
CA ASN A 507 -26.87 1.06 -15.12
C ASN A 507 -26.83 0.31 -16.47
N LYS A 508 -26.34 0.93 -17.55
CA LYS A 508 -26.10 0.24 -18.83
C LYS A 508 -24.91 -0.72 -18.74
N PHE A 509 -23.74 -0.25 -18.31
CA PHE A 509 -22.53 -1.06 -18.17
C PHE A 509 -22.72 -2.23 -17.19
N LEU A 510 -23.32 -1.96 -16.04
CA LEU A 510 -23.57 -2.97 -15.00
C LEU A 510 -24.50 -4.11 -15.49
N ARG A 511 -25.32 -3.88 -16.53
CA ARG A 511 -26.16 -4.90 -17.17
C ARG A 511 -25.47 -5.55 -18.38
N CYS A 512 -24.97 -4.74 -19.32
CA CYS A 512 -24.36 -5.22 -20.56
C CYS A 512 -23.06 -6.02 -20.36
N GLY A 513 -22.43 -5.94 -19.18
CA GLY A 513 -21.30 -6.80 -18.81
C GLY A 513 -21.67 -8.26 -18.49
N VAL A 514 -22.96 -8.59 -18.40
CA VAL A 514 -23.47 -9.97 -18.24
C VAL A 514 -23.89 -10.55 -19.60
N ASP A 515 -24.53 -9.72 -20.45
CA ASP A 515 -25.09 -10.13 -21.75
C ASP A 515 -24.17 -9.89 -22.97
N GLY A 516 -22.89 -9.58 -22.75
CA GLY A 516 -21.83 -9.84 -23.72
C GLY A 516 -21.64 -8.92 -24.94
N SER A 517 -22.05 -7.63 -24.94
CA SER A 517 -21.66 -6.73 -26.07
C SER A 517 -21.58 -5.20 -25.86
N ARG A 518 -20.81 -4.58 -26.77
CA ARG A 518 -20.81 -3.17 -27.25
C ARG A 518 -20.39 -1.99 -26.36
N ASP A 519 -20.39 -2.06 -25.03
CA ASP A 519 -19.85 -0.96 -24.18
C ASP A 519 -18.65 -1.36 -23.30
N VAL A 520 -18.20 -2.62 -23.43
CA VAL A 520 -17.00 -3.18 -22.79
C VAL A 520 -15.85 -3.15 -23.79
N VAL A 521 -14.65 -2.75 -23.35
CA VAL A 521 -13.40 -3.04 -24.07
C VAL A 521 -12.76 -4.27 -23.43
N ASN A 522 -12.53 -5.32 -24.21
CA ASN A 522 -11.78 -6.48 -23.74
C ASN A 522 -10.33 -6.08 -23.45
N GLN A 523 -9.75 -6.55 -22.34
CA GLN A 523 -8.40 -6.19 -21.89
C GLN A 523 -7.34 -6.47 -22.96
N GLU A 524 -7.55 -7.46 -23.83
CA GLU A 524 -6.63 -7.79 -24.92
C GLU A 524 -6.58 -6.67 -25.98
N VAL A 525 -7.74 -6.16 -26.41
CA VAL A 525 -7.86 -5.03 -27.38
C VAL A 525 -7.26 -3.73 -26.81
N PHE A 526 -7.27 -3.56 -25.48
CA PHE A 526 -6.62 -2.41 -24.84
C PHE A 526 -5.08 -2.54 -24.76
N MET A 527 -4.53 -3.74 -24.95
CA MET A 527 -3.08 -4.01 -24.94
C MET A 527 -2.48 -4.16 -26.35
N GLU A 528 -3.31 -4.25 -27.40
CA GLU A 528 -2.89 -4.13 -28.81
C GLU A 528 -2.51 -2.68 -29.15
N VAL A 529 -1.37 -2.24 -28.62
CA VAL A 529 -0.67 -1.05 -29.13
C VAL A 529 -0.04 -1.44 -30.47
N ASP A 530 -0.72 -1.10 -31.57
CA ASP A 530 -0.08 -1.14 -32.89
C ASP A 530 1.11 -0.18 -32.92
N PHE A 531 2.30 -0.72 -33.21
CA PHE A 531 3.54 0.03 -33.36
C PHE A 531 3.83 0.43 -34.82
N THR A 532 2.94 0.11 -35.77
CA THR A 532 3.16 0.34 -37.21
C THR A 532 2.52 1.62 -37.76
N THR A 533 1.41 2.10 -37.19
CA THR A 533 0.78 3.37 -37.59
C THR A 533 1.62 4.60 -37.22
N LYS A 534 2.37 5.11 -38.20
CA LYS A 534 3.01 6.43 -38.14
C LYS A 534 1.95 7.52 -37.86
N PRO A 535 2.24 8.53 -37.01
CA PRO A 535 1.34 9.64 -36.80
C PRO A 535 1.19 10.47 -38.10
N LEU A 536 -0.03 10.59 -38.59
CA LEU A 536 -0.38 11.46 -39.71
C LEU A 536 -0.29 12.93 -39.28
N ILE A 537 0.88 13.54 -39.48
CA ILE A 537 1.04 15.00 -39.41
C ILE A 537 0.46 15.59 -40.69
N SER A 538 -0.83 15.93 -40.67
CA SER A 538 -1.47 16.69 -41.73
C SER A 538 -1.01 18.16 -41.68
N LEU A 539 0.11 18.45 -42.35
CA LEU A 539 0.50 19.81 -42.72
C LEU A 539 -0.54 20.38 -43.70
N GLN A 540 -1.63 20.95 -43.19
CA GLN A 540 -2.51 21.79 -44.02
C GLN A 540 -1.83 23.13 -44.25
N THR A 541 -1.24 23.25 -45.43
CA THR A 541 -0.78 24.51 -46.02
C THR A 541 -1.90 25.53 -46.04
N ILE A 542 -1.69 26.68 -45.39
CA ILE A 542 -2.53 27.86 -45.62
C ILE A 542 -2.21 28.37 -47.04
N SER A 543 -3.09 28.02 -47.98
CA SER A 543 -3.05 28.48 -49.37
C SER A 543 -4.30 29.30 -49.66
N SER A 544 -4.14 30.34 -50.47
CA SER A 544 -5.12 31.39 -50.69
C SER A 544 -6.29 30.98 -51.60
N ARG A 545 -7.48 31.52 -51.28
CA ARG A 545 -8.59 31.95 -52.18
C ARG A 545 -9.63 32.64 -51.28
N SER A 546 -9.85 33.95 -51.38
CA SER A 546 -10.59 34.68 -52.42
C SER A 546 -12.05 34.26 -52.52
N SER A 547 -12.94 35.06 -51.93
CA SER A 547 -14.40 34.96 -52.07
C SER A 547 -14.98 36.37 -52.18
N ASP A 548 -15.16 36.82 -53.41
CA ASP A 548 -15.70 38.15 -53.74
C ASP A 548 -17.23 38.22 -53.60
N THR A 549 -17.73 39.46 -53.48
CA THR A 549 -19.12 39.89 -53.71
C THR A 549 -20.26 39.23 -52.90
N LYS A 550 -20.83 40.03 -51.99
CA LYS A 550 -22.16 40.69 -52.13
C LYS A 550 -22.20 41.84 -51.10
N THR A 551 -22.34 43.10 -51.52
CA THR A 551 -23.62 43.86 -51.63
C THR A 551 -24.58 43.61 -50.45
N THR A 552 -25.14 44.63 -49.78
CA THR A 552 -25.55 45.95 -50.33
C THR A 552 -25.71 47.01 -49.22
N THR A 553 -25.88 48.28 -49.62
CA THR A 553 -26.48 49.42 -48.87
C THR A 553 -25.83 49.86 -47.55
N GLY A 554 -25.44 51.14 -47.48
CA GLY A 554 -24.89 51.83 -46.32
C GLY A 554 -24.20 53.12 -46.77
#